data_AF-A0A350ID44-F1
#
_entry.id   AF-A0A350ID44-F1
#
_cell.length_a   1.000
_cell.length_b   1.000
_cell.length_c   1.000
_cell.angle_alpha   90.00
_cell.angle_beta   90.00
_cell.angle_gamma   90.00
#
_symmetry.space_group_name_H-M   'P 1'
#
loop_
_entity.id
_entity.type
_entity.pdbx_description
1 polymer ?
#
loop_
_entity_poly.entity_id
_entity_poly.type
_entity_poly.pdbx_seq_one_letter_code
_entity_poly.pdbx_strand_id
1 'polypeptide(L)'
;WTPPHFWALALYRSEEYEKVGVPMLPNVKGKKRTLVEMKIYAIILILLSLTAPLSYQNIDSWNEINFNINNSLIILNTMSLSIWYGLTVWKIDVMEEYDENDRMPSASHSFFISLSYLAFMFIALVLSSIGFEGSLISLMIIVILISRNMKSKK
;
A
#
# COMPACT_ATOMS: atom_id res chain seq x y z
N TRP A 1 3.89 2.00 4.48
CA TRP A 1 4.14 1.13 3.31
C TRP A 1 5.31 0.18 3.54
N THR A 2 6.48 0.68 3.95
CA THR A 2 7.72 -0.13 4.08
C THR A 2 7.56 -1.39 4.92
N PRO A 3 7.04 -1.36 6.17
CA PRO A 3 6.94 -2.58 6.95
C PRO A 3 5.97 -3.61 6.32
N PRO A 4 4.74 -3.24 5.92
CA PRO A 4 3.85 -4.16 5.19
C PRO A 4 4.43 -4.68 3.85
N HIS A 5 5.23 -3.89 3.14
CA HIS A 5 5.88 -4.32 1.90
C HIS A 5 6.94 -5.40 2.15
N PHE A 6 7.92 -5.10 3.02
CA PHE A 6 9.01 -6.02 3.31
C PHE A 6 8.56 -7.27 4.05
N TRP A 7 7.60 -7.13 4.97
CA TRP A 7 7.10 -8.28 5.70
C TRP A 7 6.22 -9.20 4.84
N ALA A 8 5.58 -8.69 3.79
CA ALA A 8 4.93 -9.55 2.80
C ALA A 8 5.95 -10.45 2.08
N LEU A 9 7.12 -9.91 1.71
CA LEU A 9 8.20 -10.70 1.13
C LEU A 9 8.79 -11.70 2.13
N ALA A 10 8.97 -11.27 3.38
CA ALA A 10 9.45 -12.14 4.45
C ALA A 10 8.48 -13.28 4.77
N LEU A 11 7.16 -13.05 4.70
CA LEU A 11 6.15 -14.11 4.84
C LEU A 11 6.21 -15.06 3.65
N TYR A 12 6.30 -14.52 2.43
CA TYR A 12 6.39 -15.30 1.19
C TYR A 12 7.59 -16.25 1.16
N ARG A 13 8.77 -15.81 1.64
CA ARG A 13 10.04 -16.56 1.63
C ARG A 13 10.56 -16.94 3.01
N SER A 14 9.65 -17.06 3.99
CA SER A 14 10.03 -17.30 5.38
C SER A 14 10.96 -18.51 5.55
N GLU A 15 10.71 -19.60 4.83
CA GLU A 15 11.53 -20.81 4.93
C GLU A 15 12.89 -20.69 4.27
N GLU A 16 12.98 -20.00 3.12
CA GLU A 16 14.27 -19.73 2.47
C GLU A 16 15.17 -18.91 3.39
N TYR A 17 14.62 -17.91 4.09
CA TYR A 17 15.36 -17.11 5.07
C TYR A 17 15.79 -17.93 6.29
N GLU A 18 14.96 -18.87 6.75
CA GLU A 18 15.29 -19.77 7.85
C GLU A 18 16.44 -20.70 7.49
N LYS A 19 16.40 -21.30 6.29
CA LYS A 19 17.43 -22.22 5.77
C LYS A 19 18.82 -21.57 5.74
N VAL A 20 18.89 -20.26 5.49
CA VAL A 20 20.17 -19.50 5.47
C VAL A 20 20.47 -18.75 6.77
N GLY A 21 19.65 -18.91 7.81
CA GLY A 21 19.87 -18.28 9.12
C GLY A 21 19.66 -16.76 9.16
N VAL A 22 18.91 -16.18 8.22
CA VAL A 22 18.63 -14.74 8.20
C VAL A 22 17.43 -14.43 9.11
N PRO A 23 17.59 -13.61 10.17
CA PRO A 23 16.52 -13.35 11.12
C PRO A 23 15.50 -12.37 10.54
N MET A 24 14.39 -12.91 10.04
CA MET A 24 13.23 -12.12 9.62
C MET A 24 12.12 -12.15 10.69
N LEU A 25 11.30 -11.08 10.76
CA LEU A 25 10.24 -10.97 11.78
C LEU A 25 9.30 -12.19 11.84
N PRO A 26 8.82 -12.76 10.71
CA PRO A 26 8.02 -13.99 10.74
C PRO A 26 8.71 -15.17 11.42
N ASN A 27 10.02 -15.33 11.26
CA ASN A 27 10.81 -16.42 11.84
C ASN A 27 11.12 -16.17 13.32
N VAL A 28 11.37 -14.91 13.71
CA VAL A 28 11.74 -14.56 15.09
C VAL A 28 10.53 -14.41 16.01
N LYS A 29 9.42 -13.85 15.51
CA LYS A 29 8.24 -13.47 16.30
C LYS A 29 6.95 -14.18 15.87
N GLY A 30 7.01 -14.97 14.81
CA GLY A 30 5.89 -15.74 14.28
C GLY A 30 5.09 -15.01 13.21
N LYS A 31 4.63 -15.78 12.21
CA LYS A 31 3.86 -15.29 11.04
C LYS A 31 2.60 -14.50 11.44
N LYS A 32 1.85 -14.97 12.46
CA LYS A 32 0.63 -14.32 12.95
C LYS A 32 0.90 -12.92 13.53
N ARG A 33 1.96 -12.77 14.33
CA ARG A 33 2.33 -11.48 14.92
C ARG A 33 2.74 -10.50 13.84
N THR A 34 3.57 -10.94 12.89
CA THR A 34 3.94 -10.13 11.73
C THR A 34 2.71 -9.62 10.99
N LEU A 35 1.72 -10.47 10.72
CA LEU A 35 0.50 -10.04 10.04
C LEU A 35 -0.31 -9.01 10.83
N VAL A 36 -0.40 -9.13 12.17
CA VAL A 36 -1.07 -8.13 13.01
C VAL A 36 -0.35 -6.78 12.90
N GLU A 37 0.97 -6.77 12.99
CA GLU A 37 1.76 -5.54 12.85
C GLU A 37 1.58 -4.96 11.43
N MET A 38 1.60 -5.78 10.37
CA MET A 38 1.33 -5.34 8.99
C MET A 38 -0.04 -4.64 8.87
N LYS A 39 -1.09 -5.19 9.49
CA LYS A 39 -2.44 -4.60 9.50
C LYS A 39 -2.45 -3.24 10.21
N ILE A 40 -1.80 -3.13 11.37
CA ILE A 40 -1.66 -1.85 12.09
C ILE A 40 -0.98 -0.80 11.20
N TYR A 41 0.16 -1.15 10.58
CA TYR A 41 0.86 -0.24 9.68
C TYR A 41 0.04 0.12 8.43
N ALA A 42 -0.82 -0.76 7.94
CA ALA A 42 -1.71 -0.47 6.83
C ALA A 42 -2.84 0.52 7.23
N ILE A 43 -3.38 0.44 8.45
CA ILE A 43 -4.29 1.48 8.99
C ILE A 43 -3.56 2.82 9.11
N ILE A 44 -2.36 2.83 9.70
CA ILE A 44 -1.55 4.05 9.84
C ILE A 44 -1.26 4.66 8.48
N LEU A 45 -0.98 3.83 7.46
CA LEU A 45 -0.76 4.30 6.09
C LEU A 45 -2.01 4.98 5.49
N ILE A 46 -3.20 4.43 5.72
CA ILE A 46 -4.46 5.04 5.28
C ILE A 46 -4.67 6.38 5.99
N LEU A 47 -4.44 6.45 7.30
CA LEU A 47 -4.53 7.71 8.05
C LEU A 47 -3.51 8.75 7.54
N LEU A 48 -2.28 8.33 7.25
CA LEU A 48 -1.23 9.19 6.70
C LEU A 48 -1.56 9.69 5.29
N SER A 49 -2.36 8.95 4.51
CA SER A 49 -2.77 9.42 3.18
C SER A 49 -3.63 10.69 3.23
N LEU A 50 -4.33 10.94 4.34
CA LEU A 50 -5.12 12.17 4.53
C LEU A 50 -4.23 13.43 4.59
N THR A 51 -2.97 13.28 4.98
CA THR A 51 -2.02 14.41 5.09
C THR A 51 -1.29 14.69 3.78
N ALA A 52 -1.56 13.93 2.70
CA ALA A 52 -0.88 14.10 1.42
C ALA A 52 -0.95 15.53 0.82
N PRO A 53 -2.06 16.29 0.92
CA PRO A 53 -2.12 17.64 0.38
C PRO A 53 -1.13 18.62 1.02
N LEU A 54 -0.65 18.33 2.24
CA LEU A 54 0.36 19.17 2.90
C LEU A 54 1.67 19.21 2.12
N SER A 55 1.97 18.19 1.31
CA SER A 55 3.17 18.15 0.48
C SER A 55 3.17 19.11 -0.71
N TYR A 56 2.00 19.64 -1.09
CA TYR A 56 1.83 20.57 -2.22
C TYR A 56 1.56 22.01 -1.80
N GLN A 57 1.33 22.23 -0.51
CA GLN A 57 1.02 23.54 0.02
C GLN A 57 2.30 24.13 0.62
N ASN A 58 2.60 25.38 0.26
CA ASN A 58 3.56 26.18 1.01
C ASN A 58 2.82 26.69 2.25
N ILE A 59 2.94 25.95 3.36
CA ILE A 59 2.26 26.26 4.61
C ILE A 59 3.24 27.02 5.50
N ASP A 60 3.06 28.34 5.60
CA ASP A 60 3.80 29.16 6.56
C ASP A 60 3.16 29.11 7.96
N SER A 61 1.85 28.79 8.03
CA SER A 61 1.09 28.63 9.27
C SER A 61 -0.07 27.63 9.13
N TRP A 62 -0.39 26.88 10.20
CA TRP A 62 -1.49 25.90 10.24
C TRP A 62 -2.87 26.50 9.89
N ASN A 63 -3.04 27.80 10.08
CA ASN A 63 -4.29 28.51 9.76
C ASN A 63 -4.49 28.75 8.25
N GLU A 64 -3.47 28.48 7.44
CA GLU A 64 -3.50 28.70 5.99
C GLU A 64 -3.80 27.43 5.19
N ILE A 65 -4.09 26.31 5.87
CA ILE A 65 -4.48 25.07 5.21
C ILE A 65 -5.79 25.29 4.45
N ASN A 66 -5.68 25.44 3.14
CA ASN A 66 -6.81 25.67 2.27
C ASN A 66 -7.33 24.34 1.75
N PHE A 67 -8.55 23.95 2.14
CA PHE A 67 -9.24 22.79 1.57
C PHE A 67 -9.95 23.15 0.26
N ASN A 68 -9.14 23.42 -0.79
CA ASN A 68 -9.68 23.57 -2.14
C ASN A 68 -10.04 22.19 -2.73
N ILE A 69 -10.92 22.17 -3.73
CA ILE A 69 -11.33 21.00 -4.52
C ILE A 69 -10.13 20.17 -5.00
N ASN A 70 -9.03 20.81 -5.44
CA ASN A 70 -7.83 20.09 -5.85
C ASN A 70 -7.22 19.26 -4.70
N ASN A 71 -7.19 19.80 -3.48
CA ASN A 71 -6.65 19.10 -2.32
C ASN A 71 -7.54 17.92 -1.93
N SER A 72 -8.86 18.07 -2.03
CA SER A 72 -9.80 16.96 -1.86
C SER A 72 -9.58 15.85 -2.89
N LEU A 73 -9.25 16.19 -4.14
CA LEU A 73 -8.88 15.19 -5.15
C LEU A 73 -7.57 14.47 -4.79
N ILE A 74 -6.56 15.19 -4.31
CA ILE A 74 -5.29 14.57 -3.88
C ILE A 74 -5.52 13.58 -2.73
N ILE A 75 -6.36 13.94 -1.75
CA ILE A 75 -6.78 13.01 -0.68
C ILE A 75 -7.46 11.80 -1.29
N LEU A 76 -8.43 11.99 -2.19
CA LEU A 76 -9.17 10.89 -2.79
C LEU A 76 -8.25 9.93 -3.56
N ASN A 77 -7.30 10.45 -4.33
CA ASN A 77 -6.30 9.66 -5.05
C ASN A 77 -5.46 8.80 -4.09
N THR A 78 -4.82 9.44 -3.11
CA THR A 78 -3.88 8.78 -2.18
C THR A 78 -4.58 7.83 -1.21
N MET A 79 -5.79 8.17 -0.76
CA MET A 79 -6.62 7.33 0.09
C MET A 79 -7.15 6.11 -0.67
N SER A 80 -7.59 6.27 -1.92
CA SER A 80 -8.04 5.15 -2.75
C SER A 80 -6.92 4.12 -2.98
N LEU A 81 -5.70 4.59 -3.29
CA LEU A 81 -4.52 3.72 -3.42
C LEU A 81 -4.16 3.04 -2.10
N SER A 82 -4.19 3.77 -0.99
CA SER A 82 -3.79 3.23 0.32
C SER A 82 -4.80 2.23 0.85
N ILE A 83 -6.10 2.45 0.65
CA ILE A 83 -7.16 1.48 0.95
C ILE A 83 -6.99 0.26 0.05
N TRP A 84 -6.83 0.44 -1.26
CA TRP A 84 -6.65 -0.68 -2.18
C TRP A 84 -5.47 -1.57 -1.80
N TYR A 85 -4.30 -0.99 -1.50
CA TYR A 85 -3.15 -1.74 -1.01
C TYR A 85 -3.43 -2.37 0.36
N GLY A 86 -3.97 -1.62 1.32
CA GLY A 86 -4.31 -2.11 2.65
C GLY A 86 -5.24 -3.33 2.62
N LEU A 87 -6.24 -3.33 1.74
CA LEU A 87 -7.12 -4.49 1.54
C LEU A 87 -6.37 -5.74 1.10
N THR A 88 -5.25 -5.62 0.38
CA THR A 88 -4.43 -6.79 0.03
C THR A 88 -3.70 -7.36 1.23
N VAL A 89 -3.23 -6.50 2.15
CA VAL A 89 -2.63 -6.93 3.43
C VAL A 89 -3.66 -7.65 4.29
N TRP A 90 -4.91 -7.17 4.29
CA TRP A 90 -6.00 -7.82 5.03
C TRP A 90 -6.40 -9.19 4.48
N LYS A 91 -6.18 -9.41 3.17
CA LYS A 91 -6.45 -10.68 2.49
C LYS A 91 -5.36 -11.73 2.68
N ILE A 92 -4.24 -11.39 3.30
CA ILE A 92 -3.19 -12.38 3.61
C ILE A 92 -3.75 -13.35 4.64
N ASP A 93 -3.75 -14.64 4.28
CA ASP A 93 -4.11 -15.72 5.18
C ASP A 93 -2.84 -16.47 5.60
N VAL A 94 -2.63 -16.58 6.91
CA VAL A 94 -1.48 -17.30 7.47
C VAL A 94 -1.70 -18.81 7.47
N MET A 95 -2.97 -19.23 7.35
CA MET A 95 -3.39 -20.63 7.37
C MET A 95 -3.59 -21.21 5.97
N GLU A 96 -3.28 -20.45 4.90
CA GLU A 96 -3.37 -20.96 3.54
C GLU A 96 -2.35 -22.09 3.29
N GLU A 97 -2.68 -22.98 2.36
CA GLU A 97 -1.75 -24.00 1.91
C GLU A 97 -0.56 -23.37 1.19
N TYR A 98 0.63 -23.84 1.52
CA TYR A 98 1.85 -23.40 0.87
C TYR A 98 1.92 -23.99 -0.55
N ASP A 99 2.49 -23.23 -1.47
CA ASP A 99 2.86 -23.72 -2.81
C ASP A 99 3.88 -24.87 -2.71
N GLU A 100 4.09 -25.62 -3.80
CA GLU A 100 5.08 -26.71 -3.94
C GLU A 100 6.51 -26.32 -3.50
N ASN A 101 6.80 -25.01 -3.45
CA ASN A 101 8.08 -24.43 -3.01
C ASN A 101 8.08 -23.93 -1.56
N ASP A 102 7.10 -24.31 -0.74
CA ASP A 102 6.90 -23.83 0.63
C ASP A 102 6.70 -22.31 0.75
N ARG A 103 5.98 -21.73 -0.23
CA ARG A 103 5.77 -20.28 -0.35
C ARG A 103 4.32 -19.91 -0.08
N MET A 104 4.11 -18.73 0.51
CA MET A 104 2.78 -18.19 0.84
C MET A 104 2.22 -17.31 -0.31
N PRO A 105 1.26 -17.79 -1.13
CA PRO A 105 0.83 -17.08 -2.33
C PRO A 105 0.15 -15.74 -2.05
N SER A 106 -0.69 -15.64 -1.02
CA SER A 106 -1.39 -14.39 -0.67
C SER A 106 -0.41 -13.27 -0.29
N ALA A 107 0.67 -13.60 0.42
CA ALA A 107 1.72 -12.67 0.79
C ALA A 107 2.49 -12.17 -0.45
N SER A 108 2.80 -13.06 -1.39
CA SER A 108 3.44 -12.68 -2.66
C SER A 108 2.58 -11.70 -3.47
N HIS A 109 1.27 -11.95 -3.51
CA HIS A 109 0.34 -11.07 -4.20
C HIS A 109 0.32 -9.68 -3.57
N SER A 110 0.25 -9.58 -2.23
CA SER A 110 0.33 -8.28 -1.55
C SER A 110 1.66 -7.56 -1.80
N PHE A 111 2.78 -8.30 -1.87
CA PHE A 111 4.08 -7.75 -2.23
C PHE A 111 4.09 -7.14 -3.64
N PHE A 112 3.64 -7.85 -4.68
CA PHE A 112 3.62 -7.28 -6.03
C PHE A 112 2.66 -6.10 -6.17
N ILE A 113 1.50 -6.15 -5.49
CA ILE A 113 0.58 -5.02 -5.44
C ILE A 113 1.21 -3.81 -4.75
N SER A 114 2.04 -4.01 -3.73
CA SER A 114 2.71 -2.90 -3.05
C SER A 114 3.76 -2.17 -3.92
N LEU A 115 4.36 -2.85 -4.91
CA LEU A 115 5.22 -2.22 -5.93
C LEU A 115 4.39 -1.35 -6.87
N SER A 116 3.25 -1.88 -7.32
CA SER A 116 2.28 -1.11 -8.11
C SER A 116 1.79 0.11 -7.34
N TYR A 117 1.40 -0.06 -6.08
CA TYR A 117 1.00 1.03 -5.19
C TYR A 117 2.05 2.15 -5.19
N LEU A 118 3.33 1.83 -4.98
CA LEU A 118 4.38 2.84 -4.97
C LEU A 118 4.51 3.55 -6.32
N ALA A 119 4.50 2.81 -7.42
CA ALA A 119 4.56 3.38 -8.77
C ALA A 119 3.38 4.34 -9.03
N PHE A 120 2.16 3.94 -8.70
CA PHE A 120 0.97 4.78 -8.89
C PHE A 120 0.91 5.95 -7.92
N MET A 121 1.46 5.83 -6.71
CA MET A 121 1.61 6.97 -5.81
C MET A 121 2.53 8.04 -6.42
N PHE A 122 3.64 7.65 -7.07
CA PHE A 122 4.51 8.61 -7.77
C PHE A 122 3.86 9.20 -9.02
N ILE A 123 3.13 8.40 -9.80
CA ILE A 123 2.37 8.91 -10.96
C ILE A 123 1.32 9.91 -10.50
N ALA A 124 0.54 9.57 -9.47
CA ALA A 124 -0.42 10.46 -8.86
C ALA A 124 0.24 11.73 -8.33
N LEU A 125 1.45 11.61 -7.78
CA LEU A 125 2.21 12.75 -7.25
C LEU A 125 2.54 13.74 -8.37
N VAL A 126 3.15 13.25 -9.46
CA VAL A 126 3.56 14.07 -10.61
C VAL A 126 2.36 14.65 -11.35
N LEU A 127 1.28 13.89 -11.51
CA LEU A 127 0.07 14.41 -12.15
C LEU A 127 -0.57 15.50 -11.28
N SER A 128 -0.67 15.29 -9.97
CA SER A 128 -1.26 16.27 -9.06
C SER A 128 -0.47 17.58 -9.00
N SER A 129 0.84 17.55 -9.27
CA SER A 129 1.65 18.79 -9.32
C SER A 129 1.32 19.68 -10.52
N ILE A 130 0.65 19.16 -11.55
CA ILE A 130 0.16 19.95 -12.70
C ILE A 130 -1.05 20.82 -12.28
N GLY A 131 -1.73 20.44 -11.20
CA GLY A 131 -2.92 21.12 -10.68
C GLY A 131 -4.17 20.28 -10.82
N PHE A 132 -5.33 20.93 -10.92
CA PHE A 132 -6.65 20.29 -10.87
C PHE A 132 -6.85 19.23 -11.97
N GLU A 133 -6.50 19.55 -13.21
CA GLU A 133 -6.66 18.64 -14.35
C GLU A 133 -5.83 17.37 -14.17
N GLY A 134 -4.59 17.51 -13.70
CA GLY A 134 -3.72 16.37 -13.44
C GLY A 134 -4.23 15.49 -12.29
N SER A 135 -4.75 16.10 -11.21
CA SER A 135 -5.40 15.37 -10.11
C SER A 135 -6.64 14.56 -10.57
N LEU A 136 -7.42 15.10 -11.51
CA LEU A 136 -8.55 14.39 -12.13
C LEU A 136 -8.10 13.22 -12.99
N ILE A 137 -7.10 13.42 -13.84
CA ILE A 137 -6.54 12.36 -14.70
C ILE A 137 -5.98 11.23 -13.84
N SER A 138 -5.24 11.57 -12.77
CA SER A 138 -4.74 10.61 -11.79
C SER A 138 -5.88 9.79 -11.19
N LEU A 139 -6.99 10.43 -10.81
CA LEU A 139 -8.12 9.73 -10.20
C LEU A 139 -8.73 8.72 -11.17
N MET A 140 -8.91 9.10 -12.44
CA MET A 140 -9.42 8.19 -13.48
C MET A 140 -8.49 6.98 -13.66
N ILE A 141 -7.18 7.19 -13.71
CA ILE A 141 -6.18 6.12 -13.82
C ILE A 141 -6.29 5.15 -12.64
N ILE A 142 -6.34 5.69 -11.41
CA ILE A 142 -6.45 4.87 -10.19
C ILE A 142 -7.74 4.06 -10.18
N VAL A 143 -8.89 4.66 -10.52
CA VAL A 143 -10.18 3.96 -10.57
C VAL A 143 -10.17 2.83 -11.60
N ILE A 144 -9.64 3.08 -12.80
CA ILE A 144 -9.51 2.06 -13.85
C ILE A 144 -8.61 0.92 -13.37
N LEU A 145 -7.47 1.26 -12.75
CA LEU A 145 -6.52 0.28 -12.27
C LEU A 145 -7.10 -0.62 -11.18
N ILE A 146 -7.70 -0.03 -10.16
CA ILE A 146 -8.33 -0.76 -9.05
C ILE A 146 -9.41 -1.69 -9.63
N SER A 147 -10.23 -1.19 -10.55
CA SER A 147 -11.28 -1.98 -11.21
C SER A 147 -10.72 -3.17 -12.00
N ARG A 148 -9.63 -2.99 -12.74
CA ARG A 148 -8.96 -4.07 -13.49
C ARG A 148 -8.38 -5.13 -12.57
N ASN A 149 -7.67 -4.71 -11.52
CA ASN A 149 -7.07 -5.63 -10.55
C ASN A 149 -8.10 -6.39 -9.73
N MET A 150 -9.29 -5.83 -9.50
CA MET A 150 -10.38 -6.55 -8.85
C MET A 150 -11.10 -7.54 -9.78
N LYS A 151 -11.25 -7.24 -11.07
CA LYS A 151 -11.90 -8.12 -12.05
C LYS A 151 -11.08 -9.36 -12.41
N SER A 152 -9.75 -9.27 -12.40
CA SER A 152 -8.85 -10.40 -12.67
C SER A 152 -8.96 -11.56 -11.66
N LYS A 153 -9.80 -11.44 -10.61
CA LYS A 153 -9.97 -12.42 -9.54
C LYS A 153 -11.35 -13.12 -9.53
N LYS A 154 -12.15 -12.95 -10.60
CA LYS A 154 -13.35 -13.75 -10.87
C LYS A 154 -13.09 -14.64 -12.07
#